data_AF-A0A0W8FJW9-F1
#
_entry.id   AF-A0A0W8FJW9-F1
#
_cell.length_a   1.000
_cell.length_b   1.000
_cell.length_c   1.000
_cell.angle_alpha   90.00
_cell.angle_beta   90.00
_cell.angle_gamma   90.00
#
_symmetry.space_group_name_H-M   'P 1'
#
loop_
_entity.id
_entity.type
_entity.pdbx_description
1 polymer ?
#
loop_
_entity_poly.entity_id
_entity_poly.type
_entity_poly.pdbx_seq_one_letter_code
_entity_poly.pdbx_strand_id
1 'polypeptide(L)'
;MTMEEMLDSYIEELKPHVATIDDETGHLIASALLTFKFGLYKKAIEWCNEALKRLEEKRGAPDAVRTALMIVREHALDLAASRVTEHPKHSFRSDDQGLLAVDLPGREVERPVALDMDNALILLYAVGIARSPDDEQALEEHRRFPIQILESYSEKLTE
;
A
#
# COMPACT_ATOMS: atom_id res chain seq x y z
N MET A 1 17.66 -14.02 -4.96
CA MET A 1 16.51 -13.48 -4.21
C MET A 1 15.31 -13.55 -5.13
N THR A 2 14.29 -14.33 -4.78
CA THR A 2 13.01 -14.34 -5.48
C THR A 2 12.17 -13.12 -5.06
N MET A 3 11.12 -12.79 -5.82
CA MET A 3 10.19 -11.70 -5.43
C MET A 3 9.40 -12.05 -4.16
N GLU A 4 9.22 -13.34 -3.88
CA GLU A 4 8.66 -13.83 -2.61
C GLU A 4 9.60 -13.51 -1.44
N GLU A 5 10.88 -13.87 -1.55
CA GLU A 5 11.90 -13.59 -0.52
C GLU A 5 12.09 -12.07 -0.29
N MET A 6 11.96 -11.27 -1.35
CA MET A 6 11.98 -9.81 -1.26
C MET A 6 10.76 -9.27 -0.51
N LEU A 7 9.55 -9.75 -0.83
CA LEU A 7 8.33 -9.35 -0.13
C LEU A 7 8.38 -9.74 1.35
N ASP A 8 8.87 -10.94 1.68
CA ASP A 8 9.06 -11.39 3.06
C ASP A 8 10.02 -10.48 3.82
N SER A 9 11.17 -10.17 3.21
CA SER A 9 12.18 -9.30 3.81
C SER A 9 11.62 -7.89 4.05
N TYR A 10 10.91 -7.34 3.07
CA TYR A 10 10.23 -6.05 3.18
C TYR A 10 9.19 -6.04 4.32
N ILE A 11 8.36 -7.08 4.45
CA ILE A 11 7.37 -7.17 5.52
C ILE A 11 8.05 -7.21 6.89
N GLU A 12 9.11 -8.00 7.06
CA GLU A 12 9.86 -8.09 8.32
C GLU A 12 10.54 -6.77 8.69
N GLU A 13 11.13 -6.08 7.72
CA GLU A 13 11.74 -4.76 7.91
C GLU A 13 10.69 -3.70 8.28
N LEU A 14 9.48 -3.77 7.70
CA LEU A 14 8.41 -2.82 7.96
C LEU A 14 7.81 -2.94 9.37
N LYS A 15 7.71 -4.16 9.93
CA LYS A 15 7.07 -4.43 11.24
C LYS A 15 7.42 -3.43 12.35
N PRO A 16 8.70 -3.12 12.65
CA PRO A 16 9.03 -2.15 13.70
C PRO A 16 8.51 -0.74 13.43
N HIS A 17 8.42 -0.32 12.17
CA HIS A 17 7.94 1.01 11.79
C HIS A 17 6.43 1.17 11.97
N VAL A 18 5.68 0.06 11.92
CA VAL A 18 4.21 0.07 11.98
C VAL A 18 3.67 -0.50 13.28
N ALA A 19 4.54 -0.78 14.26
CA ALA A 19 4.18 -1.37 15.55
C ALA A 19 3.18 -0.53 16.38
N THR A 20 3.08 0.77 16.09
CA THR A 20 2.14 1.71 16.73
C THR A 20 0.71 1.60 16.20
N ILE A 21 0.50 0.95 15.05
CA ILE A 21 -0.82 0.72 14.46
C ILE A 21 -1.49 -0.42 15.23
N ASP A 22 -2.63 -0.16 15.86
CA ASP A 22 -3.42 -1.20 16.53
C ASP A 22 -4.18 -2.11 15.54
N ASP A 23 -4.59 -3.27 16.02
CA ASP A 23 -5.22 -4.33 15.22
C ASP A 23 -6.48 -3.85 14.48
N GLU A 24 -7.30 -3.00 15.11
CA GLU A 24 -8.49 -2.43 14.47
C GLU A 24 -8.11 -1.50 13.30
N THR A 25 -7.06 -0.69 13.47
CA THR A 25 -6.55 0.15 12.37
C THR A 25 -5.91 -0.70 11.27
N GLY A 26 -5.23 -1.79 11.63
CA GLY A 26 -4.72 -2.80 10.69
C GLY A 26 -5.84 -3.44 9.87
N HIS A 27 -6.94 -3.83 10.51
CA HIS A 27 -8.12 -4.40 9.85
C HIS A 27 -8.73 -3.45 8.82
N LEU A 28 -8.86 -2.16 9.15
CA LEU A 28 -9.38 -1.17 8.21
C LEU A 28 -8.47 -1.01 6.98
N ILE A 29 -7.14 -1.07 7.18
CA ILE A 29 -6.15 -1.01 6.10
C ILE A 29 -6.25 -2.25 5.21
N ALA A 30 -6.30 -3.45 5.79
CA ALA A 30 -6.48 -4.70 5.07
C ALA A 30 -7.80 -4.71 4.29
N SER A 31 -8.89 -4.26 4.92
CA SER A 31 -10.21 -4.15 4.29
C SER A 31 -10.21 -3.15 3.13
N ALA A 32 -9.54 -2.00 3.25
CA ALA A 32 -9.39 -1.04 2.17
C ALA A 32 -8.66 -1.67 0.97
N LEU A 33 -7.55 -2.37 1.21
CA LEU A 33 -6.78 -3.05 0.17
C LEU A 33 -7.60 -4.14 -0.53
N LEU A 34 -8.21 -5.05 0.23
CA LEU A 34 -8.94 -6.19 -0.32
C LEU A 34 -10.14 -5.73 -1.14
N THR A 35 -10.92 -4.77 -0.62
CA THR A 35 -12.06 -4.22 -1.36
C THR A 35 -11.63 -3.45 -2.62
N PHE A 36 -10.49 -2.74 -2.58
CA PHE A 36 -9.90 -2.12 -3.77
C PHE A 36 -9.54 -3.18 -4.82
N LYS A 37 -8.78 -4.21 -4.42
CA LYS A 37 -8.37 -5.33 -5.28
C LYS A 37 -9.56 -6.02 -5.95
N PHE A 38 -10.68 -6.15 -5.25
CA PHE A 38 -11.90 -6.77 -5.77
C PHE A 38 -12.79 -5.82 -6.59
N GLY A 39 -12.36 -4.59 -6.85
CA GLY A 39 -13.14 -3.61 -7.63
C GLY A 39 -14.33 -3.02 -6.88
N LEU A 40 -14.42 -3.22 -5.57
CA LEU A 40 -15.47 -2.65 -4.71
C LEU A 40 -15.10 -1.22 -4.29
N TYR A 41 -14.84 -0.36 -5.26
CA TYR A 41 -14.18 0.94 -5.04
C TYR A 41 -14.93 1.87 -4.07
N LYS A 42 -16.26 1.89 -4.09
CA LYS A 42 -17.06 2.65 -3.10
C LYS A 42 -16.77 2.19 -1.67
N LYS A 43 -16.64 0.89 -1.47
CA LYS A 43 -16.33 0.30 -0.17
C LYS A 43 -14.87 0.55 0.23
N ALA A 44 -13.94 0.47 -0.72
CA ALA A 44 -12.54 0.82 -0.50
C ALA A 44 -12.38 2.28 -0.02
N ILE A 45 -13.15 3.21 -0.59
CA ILE A 45 -13.17 4.62 -0.16
C ILE A 45 -13.64 4.76 1.29
N GLU A 46 -14.72 4.07 1.66
CA GLU A 46 -15.23 4.07 3.04
C GLU A 46 -14.16 3.58 4.03
N TRP A 47 -13.52 2.45 3.73
CA TRP A 47 -12.45 1.90 4.57
C TRP A 47 -11.22 2.80 4.64
N CYS A 48 -10.81 3.39 3.52
CA CYS A 48 -9.71 4.37 3.52
C CYS A 48 -10.01 5.56 4.43
N ASN A 49 -11.25 6.09 4.38
CA ASN A 49 -11.63 7.22 5.21
C ASN A 49 -11.63 6.89 6.70
N GLU A 50 -12.12 5.71 7.09
CA GLU A 50 -12.12 5.29 8.49
C GLU A 50 -10.69 5.01 8.99
N ALA A 51 -9.86 4.36 8.19
CA ALA A 51 -8.45 4.14 8.50
C ALA A 51 -7.71 5.47 8.68
N LEU A 52 -7.87 6.42 7.76
CA LEU A 52 -7.25 7.74 7.82
C LEU A 52 -7.68 8.51 9.09
N LYS A 53 -8.97 8.50 9.42
CA LYS A 53 -9.49 9.15 10.62
C LYS A 53 -8.82 8.59 11.89
N ARG A 54 -8.67 7.27 12.00
CA ARG A 54 -7.98 6.65 13.14
C ARG A 54 -6.49 6.99 13.20
N LEU A 55 -5.82 7.06 12.04
CA LEU A 55 -4.41 7.46 11.94
C LEU A 55 -4.17 8.95 12.25
N GLU A 56 -5.20 9.79 12.18
CA GLU A 56 -5.16 11.18 12.64
C GLU A 56 -5.36 11.28 14.15
N GLU A 57 -6.28 10.49 14.71
CA GLU A 57 -6.56 10.43 16.15
C GLU A 57 -5.39 9.79 16.94
N LYS A 58 -4.68 8.83 16.34
CA LYS A 58 -3.55 8.12 16.94
C LYS A 58 -2.22 8.62 16.36
N ARG A 59 -1.37 9.18 17.21
CA ARG A 59 0.00 9.59 16.82
C ARG A 59 0.91 8.37 16.73
N GLY A 60 1.85 8.42 15.78
CA GLY A 60 2.99 7.50 15.72
C GLY A 60 3.00 6.52 14.55
N ALA A 61 1.95 6.48 13.73
CA ALA A 61 2.01 5.76 12.46
C ALA A 61 2.86 6.55 11.44
N PRO A 62 3.64 5.87 10.58
CA PRO A 62 4.41 6.54 9.53
C PRO A 62 3.52 7.31 8.55
N ASP A 63 3.97 8.49 8.12
CA ASP A 63 3.24 9.31 7.15
C ASP A 63 3.03 8.59 5.82
N ALA A 64 3.98 7.73 5.41
CA ALA A 64 3.86 6.86 4.24
C ALA A 64 2.58 6.01 4.25
N VAL A 65 2.13 5.51 5.41
CA VAL A 65 0.88 4.72 5.50
C VAL A 65 -0.35 5.60 5.20
N ARG A 66 -0.35 6.85 5.69
CA ARG A 66 -1.42 7.81 5.36
C ARG A 66 -1.37 8.15 3.87
N THR A 67 -0.19 8.38 3.32
CA THR A 67 0.00 8.67 1.88
C THR A 67 -0.52 7.52 1.02
N ALA A 68 -0.19 6.27 1.35
CA ALA A 68 -0.69 5.09 0.65
C ALA A 68 -2.22 5.01 0.65
N LEU A 69 -2.87 5.23 1.80
CA LEU A 69 -4.34 5.28 1.89
C LEU A 69 -4.93 6.42 1.06
N MET A 70 -4.29 7.59 1.03
CA MET A 70 -4.76 8.72 0.22
C MET A 70 -4.66 8.44 -1.29
N ILE A 71 -3.57 7.81 -1.73
CA ILE A 71 -3.37 7.37 -3.13
C ILE A 71 -4.46 6.35 -3.50
N VAL A 72 -4.60 5.26 -2.74
CA VAL A 72 -5.61 4.22 -3.01
C VAL A 72 -7.02 4.80 -3.02
N ARG A 73 -7.35 5.71 -2.10
CA ARG A 73 -8.65 6.40 -2.06
C ARG A 73 -8.88 7.26 -3.30
N GLU A 74 -7.90 8.05 -3.74
CA GLU A 74 -8.00 8.89 -4.93
C GLU A 74 -8.26 8.05 -6.18
N HIS A 75 -7.49 6.97 -6.37
CA HIS A 75 -7.69 6.04 -7.47
C HIS A 75 -9.04 5.32 -7.38
N ALA A 76 -9.48 4.93 -6.19
CA ALA A 76 -10.80 4.33 -5.99
C ALA A 76 -11.94 5.30 -6.33
N LEU A 77 -11.81 6.60 -6.01
CA LEU A 77 -12.77 7.63 -6.37
C LEU A 77 -12.90 7.76 -7.89
N ASP A 78 -11.78 7.80 -8.59
CA ASP A 78 -11.78 7.90 -10.05
C ASP A 78 -12.34 6.63 -10.71
N LEU A 79 -11.95 5.45 -10.26
CA LEU A 79 -12.46 4.18 -10.77
C LEU A 79 -13.97 4.01 -10.49
N ALA A 80 -14.45 4.43 -9.32
CA ALA A 80 -15.89 4.45 -9.00
C ALA A 80 -16.69 5.41 -9.91
N ALA A 81 -16.04 6.43 -10.45
CA ALA A 81 -16.60 7.41 -11.37
C ALA A 81 -16.29 7.10 -12.86
N SER A 82 -15.66 5.97 -13.16
CA SER A 82 -15.17 5.60 -14.50
C SER A 82 -14.25 6.65 -15.13
N ARG A 83 -13.34 7.21 -14.32
CA ARG A 83 -12.33 8.20 -14.71
C ARG A 83 -10.93 7.64 -14.57
N VAL A 84 -9.98 8.32 -15.21
CA VAL A 84 -8.54 8.07 -15.07
C VAL A 84 -7.91 9.28 -14.39
N THR A 85 -7.06 9.03 -13.40
CA THR A 85 -6.29 10.04 -12.69
C THR A 85 -5.11 10.50 -13.57
N GLU A 86 -5.24 11.64 -14.25
CA GLU A 86 -4.14 12.20 -15.04
C GLU A 86 -3.13 12.98 -14.18
N HIS A 87 -3.61 13.59 -13.08
CA HIS A 87 -2.83 14.40 -12.17
C HIS A 87 -3.20 14.07 -10.72
N PRO A 88 -2.56 13.07 -10.10
CA PRO A 88 -2.87 12.70 -8.72
C PRO A 88 -2.52 13.85 -7.77
N LYS A 89 -3.35 14.06 -6.76
CA LYS A 89 -3.11 15.03 -5.69
C LYS A 89 -2.16 14.48 -4.64
N HIS A 90 -2.04 13.16 -4.55
CA HIS A 90 -1.24 12.48 -3.56
C HIS A 90 -0.16 11.64 -4.23
N SER A 91 1.06 11.78 -3.73
CA SER A 91 2.26 11.05 -4.16
C SER A 91 3.15 10.83 -2.95
N PHE A 92 4.00 9.80 -2.99
CA PHE A 92 5.03 9.64 -1.97
C PHE A 92 6.05 10.78 -2.05
N ARG A 93 6.65 11.10 -0.91
CA ARG A 93 7.70 12.11 -0.76
C ARG A 93 9.04 11.42 -0.55
N SER A 94 10.14 12.16 -0.70
CA SER A 94 11.49 11.64 -0.44
C SER A 94 11.64 11.05 0.98
N ASP A 95 10.93 11.61 1.96
CA ASP A 95 10.94 11.13 3.35
C ASP A 95 10.27 9.75 3.50
N ASP A 96 9.44 9.33 2.54
CA ASP A 96 8.75 8.03 2.56
C ASP A 96 9.60 6.90 1.97
N GLN A 97 10.66 7.21 1.21
CA GLN A 97 11.42 6.22 0.41
C GLN A 97 11.92 5.02 1.22
N GLY A 98 12.35 5.25 2.47
CA GLY A 98 12.82 4.18 3.36
C GLY A 98 11.75 3.19 3.82
N LEU A 99 10.47 3.40 3.44
CA LEU A 99 9.34 2.52 3.73
C LEU A 99 8.68 1.96 2.47
N LEU A 100 9.23 2.23 1.27
CA LEU A 100 8.67 1.75 0.01
C LEU A 100 9.34 0.46 -0.42
N ALA A 101 8.56 -0.46 -0.98
CA ALA A 101 9.08 -1.75 -1.46
C ALA A 101 9.89 -1.61 -2.75
N VAL A 102 9.54 -0.63 -3.59
CA VAL A 102 10.20 -0.34 -4.86
C VAL A 102 10.76 1.08 -4.79
N ASP A 103 12.04 1.20 -4.46
CA ASP A 103 12.78 2.46 -4.46
C ASP A 103 13.64 2.57 -5.72
N LEU A 104 13.08 3.14 -6.77
CA LEU A 104 13.79 3.40 -8.03
C LEU A 104 14.22 4.86 -8.10
N PRO A 105 15.47 5.16 -8.51
CA PRO A 105 15.89 6.53 -8.69
C PRO A 105 15.04 7.19 -9.79
N GLY A 106 14.63 8.45 -9.58
CA GLY A 106 13.62 9.12 -10.42
C GLY A 106 13.91 9.15 -11.94
N ARG A 107 15.16 8.96 -12.36
CA ARG A 107 15.57 8.83 -13.77
C ARG A 107 15.15 7.50 -14.43
N GLU A 108 14.93 6.45 -13.64
CA GLU A 108 14.54 5.10 -14.08
C GLU A 108 13.01 4.87 -13.97
N VAL A 109 12.31 5.87 -13.42
CA VAL A 109 10.85 5.86 -13.24
C VAL A 109 10.16 6.38 -14.49
N GLU A 110 9.72 5.45 -15.33
CA GLU A 110 8.96 5.77 -16.56
C GLU A 110 7.54 6.25 -16.27
N ARG A 111 6.92 5.73 -15.20
CA ARG A 111 5.53 6.01 -14.83
C ARG A 111 5.41 6.30 -13.33
N PRO A 112 5.73 7.53 -12.89
CA PRO A 112 5.74 7.88 -11.46
C PRO A 112 4.41 7.61 -10.75
N VAL A 113 3.29 7.94 -11.39
CA VAL A 113 1.94 7.71 -10.83
C VAL A 113 1.64 6.22 -10.65
N ALA A 114 2.10 5.37 -11.58
CA ALA A 114 1.90 3.93 -11.46
C ALA A 114 2.77 3.36 -10.35
N LEU A 115 4.03 3.81 -10.25
CA LEU A 115 4.94 3.40 -9.18
C LEU A 115 4.40 3.78 -7.79
N ASP A 116 3.84 4.98 -7.64
CA ASP A 116 3.21 5.41 -6.38
C ASP A 116 2.02 4.52 -6.02
N MET A 117 1.16 4.21 -6.99
CA MET A 117 0.03 3.31 -6.77
C MET A 117 0.49 1.90 -6.38
N ASP A 118 1.49 1.36 -7.07
CA ASP A 118 2.05 0.03 -6.83
C ASP A 118 2.69 -0.06 -5.44
N ASN A 119 3.52 0.93 -5.07
CA ASN A 119 4.08 1.03 -3.73
C ASN A 119 3.01 1.19 -2.66
N ALA A 120 1.95 1.97 -2.91
CA ALA A 120 0.84 2.10 -1.98
C ALA A 120 0.16 0.75 -1.74
N LEU A 121 -0.12 -0.02 -2.79
CA LEU A 121 -0.74 -1.35 -2.67
C LEU A 121 0.15 -2.33 -1.91
N ILE A 122 1.45 -2.36 -2.19
CA ILE A 122 2.41 -3.25 -1.49
C ILE A 122 2.56 -2.83 -0.02
N LEU A 123 2.63 -1.52 0.27
CA LEU A 123 2.73 -1.01 1.64
C LEU A 123 1.47 -1.35 2.45
N LEU A 124 0.27 -1.11 1.92
CA LEU A 124 -0.96 -1.47 2.63
C LEU A 124 -1.09 -2.99 2.84
N TYR A 125 -0.60 -3.81 1.90
CA TYR A 125 -0.53 -5.26 2.08
C TYR A 125 0.37 -5.64 3.25
N ALA A 126 1.59 -5.10 3.27
CA ALA A 126 2.56 -5.40 4.32
C ALA A 126 2.10 -4.91 5.70
N VAL A 127 1.46 -3.74 5.78
CA VAL A 127 0.81 -3.27 7.01
C VAL A 127 -0.32 -4.21 7.44
N GLY A 128 -1.15 -4.66 6.50
CA GLY A 128 -2.22 -5.62 6.75
C GLY A 128 -1.69 -6.93 7.34
N ILE A 129 -0.65 -7.52 6.75
CA ILE A 129 0.01 -8.73 7.28
C ILE A 129 0.60 -8.49 8.67
N ALA A 130 1.27 -7.35 8.86
CA ALA A 130 1.94 -7.07 10.13
C ALA A 130 0.98 -6.75 11.28
N ARG A 131 -0.17 -6.14 10.98
CA ARG A 131 -1.04 -5.48 11.99
C ARG A 131 -2.51 -5.90 11.92
N SER A 132 -2.93 -6.81 11.04
CA SER A 132 -4.30 -7.35 11.04
C SER A 132 -4.29 -8.88 11.17
N PRO A 133 -4.18 -9.42 12.40
CA PRO A 133 -4.22 -10.87 12.61
C PRO A 133 -5.53 -11.50 12.14
N ASP A 134 -6.64 -10.75 12.19
CA ASP A 134 -7.96 -11.22 11.76
C ASP A 134 -8.06 -11.37 10.23
N ASP A 135 -7.28 -10.61 9.46
CA ASP A 135 -7.27 -10.66 7.99
C ASP A 135 -6.06 -11.41 7.41
N GLU A 136 -5.14 -11.90 8.25
CA GLU A 136 -3.88 -12.54 7.82
C GLU A 136 -4.13 -13.66 6.81
N GLN A 137 -5.07 -14.57 7.10
CA GLN A 137 -5.42 -15.66 6.19
C GLN A 137 -5.91 -15.13 4.83
N ALA A 138 -6.82 -14.15 4.84
CA ALA A 138 -7.38 -13.59 3.61
C ALA A 138 -6.32 -12.84 2.77
N LEU A 139 -5.36 -12.18 3.43
CA LEU A 139 -4.24 -11.53 2.79
C LEU A 139 -3.27 -12.56 2.20
N GLU A 140 -2.93 -13.62 2.93
CA GLU A 140 -2.06 -14.70 2.44
C GLU A 140 -2.66 -15.42 1.23
N GLU A 141 -3.99 -15.66 1.21
CA GLU A 141 -4.71 -16.18 0.03
C GLU A 141 -4.57 -15.25 -1.20
N HIS A 142 -4.21 -14.00 -0.99
CA HIS A 142 -4.01 -12.98 -2.01
C HIS A 142 -2.57 -12.49 -2.12
N ARG A 143 -1.61 -13.17 -1.49
CA ARG A 143 -0.17 -12.85 -1.54
C ARG A 143 0.38 -12.72 -2.95
N ARG A 144 -0.19 -13.45 -3.92
CA ARG A 144 0.25 -13.36 -5.33
C ARG A 144 0.06 -11.94 -5.91
N PHE A 145 -0.86 -11.14 -5.37
CA PHE A 145 -1.12 -9.78 -5.84
C PHE A 145 0.08 -8.83 -5.70
N PRO A 146 0.65 -8.58 -4.49
CA PRO A 146 1.86 -7.76 -4.36
C PRO A 146 3.07 -8.39 -5.06
N ILE A 147 3.17 -9.72 -5.14
CA ILE A 147 4.26 -10.39 -5.86
C ILE A 147 4.21 -10.05 -7.36
N GLN A 148 3.04 -10.08 -7.98
CA GLN A 148 2.90 -9.72 -9.40
C GLN A 148 3.28 -8.26 -9.68
N ILE A 149 3.00 -7.36 -8.73
CA ILE A 149 3.45 -5.98 -8.81
C ILE A 149 4.98 -5.93 -8.77
N LEU A 150 5.62 -6.56 -7.79
CA LEU A 150 7.09 -6.62 -7.67
C LEU A 150 7.75 -7.26 -8.90
N GLU A 151 7.17 -8.32 -9.46
CA GLU A 151 7.65 -8.99 -10.68
C GLU A 151 7.75 -8.01 -11.86
N SER A 152 6.85 -7.03 -11.96
CA SER A 152 6.89 -6.00 -13.02
C SER A 152 8.09 -5.05 -12.93
N TYR A 153 8.76 -5.03 -11.78
CA TYR A 153 9.97 -4.24 -11.51
C TYR A 153 11.24 -5.11 -11.42
N SER A 154 11.12 -6.43 -11.61
CA SER A 154 12.22 -7.39 -11.38
C SER A 154 13.52 -7.02 -12.08
N GLU A 155 13.46 -6.63 -13.36
CA GLU A 155 14.66 -6.20 -14.12
C GLU A 155 15.39 -5.05 -13.42
N LYS A 156 14.66 -4.04 -12.93
CA LYS A 156 15.22 -2.84 -12.29
C LYS A 156 15.64 -3.07 -10.83
N LEU A 157 15.10 -4.09 -10.16
CA LEU A 157 15.40 -4.43 -8.78
C LEU A 157 16.56 -5.43 -8.63
N THR A 158 17.00 -6.06 -9.73
CA THR A 158 18.08 -7.05 -9.75
C THR A 158 19.39 -6.54 -10.36
N GLU A 159 19.43 -5.28 -10.81
CA GLU A 159 20.63 -4.56 -11.26
C GLU A 159 21.41 -3.94 -10.08
#